data_AF-A0A3D1PR77-F1
#
_entry.id   AF-A0A3D1PR77-F1
#
_cell.length_a   1.000
_cell.length_b   1.000
_cell.length_c   1.000
_cell.angle_alpha   90.00
_cell.angle_beta   90.00
_cell.angle_gamma   90.00
#
_symmetry.space_group_name_H-M   'P 1'
#
loop_
_entity.id
_entity.type
_entity.pdbx_description
1 polymer ?
#
loop_
_entity_poly.entity_id
_entity_poly.type
_entity_poly.pdbx_seq_one_letter_code
_entity_poly.pdbx_strand_id
1 'polypeptide(L)'
;LDFFTTLAGYVHWQLTGHKVLGVGDASGMFPIDSTTGGYDAAMLQKFNTMAAAKGYAVDLNALLPEVLPAGADAGTLTEAGARLLDPTGNLQAGIPLCPPEGDAGTGMAATNSVAPRTGNVSAGTSIFAMVVLEKALSKV
;
A
#
# COMPACT_ATOMS: atom_id res chain seq x y z
N LEU A 1 -18.53 -9.95 1.79
CA LEU A 1 -17.38 -9.09 2.12
C LEU A 1 -17.05 -8.37 0.84
N ASP A 2 -17.02 -7.05 0.88
CA ASP A 2 -16.98 -6.26 -0.36
C ASP A 2 -15.68 -5.45 -0.49
N PHE A 3 -14.86 -5.41 0.57
CA PHE A 3 -13.57 -4.71 0.61
C PHE A 3 -12.79 -5.05 1.88
N PHE A 4 -11.46 -5.10 1.82
CA PHE A 4 -10.58 -5.04 2.99
C PHE A 4 -9.27 -4.32 2.63
N THR A 5 -8.60 -3.74 3.62
CA THR A 5 -7.37 -2.96 3.43
C THR A 5 -6.53 -2.95 4.72
N THR A 6 -5.33 -2.38 4.67
CA THR A 6 -4.47 -2.16 5.85
C THR A 6 -5.04 -1.05 6.74
N LEU A 7 -4.47 -0.87 7.93
CA LEU A 7 -4.86 0.26 8.78
C LEU A 7 -4.56 1.61 8.11
N ALA A 8 -3.42 1.71 7.40
CA ALA A 8 -3.05 2.94 6.68
C ALA A 8 -4.03 3.23 5.53
N GLY A 9 -4.42 2.20 4.76
CA GLY A 9 -5.47 2.30 3.75
C GLY A 9 -6.83 2.69 4.31
N TYR A 10 -7.20 2.15 5.47
CA TYR A 10 -8.44 2.53 6.15
C TYR A 10 -8.42 4.01 6.56
N VAL A 11 -7.34 4.49 7.18
CA VAL A 11 -7.20 5.91 7.55
C VAL A 11 -7.27 6.78 6.30
N HIS A 12 -6.52 6.47 5.25
CA HIS A 12 -6.56 7.22 3.99
C HIS A 12 -7.96 7.29 3.40
N TRP A 13 -8.69 6.17 3.42
CA TRP A 13 -10.07 6.11 2.97
C TRP A 13 -10.98 7.02 3.80
N GLN A 14 -10.84 7.04 5.12
CA GLN A 14 -11.63 7.96 5.96
C GLN A 14 -11.30 9.43 5.72
N LEU A 15 -10.05 9.75 5.33
CA LEU A 15 -9.62 11.13 5.09
C LEU A 15 -10.04 11.65 3.71
N THR A 16 -9.99 10.80 2.68
CA THR A 16 -10.10 11.21 1.27
C THR A 16 -11.34 10.66 0.57
N GLY A 17 -11.93 9.57 1.06
CA GLY A 17 -12.93 8.78 0.34
C GLY A 17 -12.34 7.78 -0.66
N HIS A 18 -11.02 7.77 -0.89
CA HIS A 18 -10.36 6.88 -1.83
C HIS A 18 -9.89 5.57 -1.16
N LYS A 19 -10.20 4.43 -1.79
CA LYS A 19 -9.81 3.08 -1.34
C LYS A 19 -8.56 2.60 -2.08
N VAL A 20 -7.43 3.21 -1.75
CA VAL A 20 -6.15 3.00 -2.45
C VAL A 20 -5.04 2.67 -1.46
N LEU A 21 -3.98 2.03 -1.95
CA LEU A 21 -2.71 1.85 -1.25
C LEU A 21 -1.55 2.24 -2.14
N GLY A 22 -0.48 2.72 -1.52
CA GLY A 22 0.82 2.78 -2.15
C GLY A 22 1.40 1.38 -2.37
N VAL A 23 2.21 1.23 -3.41
CA VAL A 23 2.78 -0.07 -3.83
C VAL A 23 3.53 -0.79 -2.71
N GLY A 24 4.18 -0.05 -1.80
CA GLY A 24 4.91 -0.63 -0.67
C GLY A 24 3.96 -1.31 0.31
N ASP A 25 2.89 -0.64 0.73
CA ASP A 25 1.90 -1.22 1.66
C ASP A 25 1.06 -2.31 0.99
N ALA A 26 0.70 -2.11 -0.29
CA ALA A 26 -0.03 -3.10 -1.08
C ALA A 26 0.72 -4.42 -1.21
N SER A 27 2.06 -4.39 -1.29
CA SER A 27 2.90 -5.59 -1.36
C SER A 27 2.81 -6.49 -0.11
N GLY A 28 2.41 -5.91 1.04
CA GLY A 28 2.11 -6.65 2.26
C GLY A 28 0.74 -7.35 2.23
N MET A 29 -0.18 -6.90 1.36
CA MET A 29 -1.50 -7.52 1.20
C MET A 29 -1.48 -8.69 0.21
N PHE A 30 -0.84 -8.51 -0.94
CA PHE A 30 -0.75 -9.53 -1.99
C PHE A 30 0.46 -9.29 -2.89
N PRO A 31 1.05 -10.32 -3.52
CA PRO A 31 2.17 -10.14 -4.44
C PRO A 31 1.93 -9.11 -5.54
N ILE A 32 2.96 -8.28 -5.78
CA ILE A 32 2.98 -7.21 -6.79
C ILE A 32 3.84 -7.65 -7.98
N ASP A 33 3.37 -7.35 -9.19
CA ASP A 33 4.18 -7.42 -10.39
C ASP A 33 4.99 -6.13 -10.55
N SER A 34 6.29 -6.23 -10.33
CA SER A 34 7.24 -5.11 -10.46
C SER A 34 7.27 -4.45 -11.86
N THR A 35 6.74 -5.08 -12.89
CA THR A 35 6.64 -4.51 -14.25
C THR A 35 5.43 -3.57 -14.39
N THR A 36 4.30 -3.93 -13.77
CA THR A 36 3.05 -3.16 -13.89
C THR A 36 2.82 -2.23 -12.71
N GLY A 37 3.43 -2.51 -11.55
CA GLY A 37 3.21 -1.79 -10.29
C GLY A 37 1.91 -2.16 -9.59
N GLY A 38 1.13 -3.11 -10.12
CA GLY A 38 -0.11 -3.61 -9.53
C GLY A 38 0.03 -5.04 -9.01
N TYR A 39 -1.08 -5.61 -8.55
CA TYR A 39 -1.10 -7.01 -8.10
C TYR A 39 -0.77 -7.99 -9.24
N ASP A 40 -0.07 -9.07 -8.89
CA ASP A 40 0.26 -10.15 -9.83
C ASP A 40 -1.03 -10.88 -10.26
N ALA A 41 -1.45 -10.62 -11.49
CA ALA A 41 -2.68 -11.17 -12.06
C ALA A 41 -2.68 -12.71 -12.14
N ALA A 42 -1.51 -13.33 -12.39
CA ALA A 42 -1.41 -14.78 -12.46
C ALA A 42 -1.58 -15.42 -11.08
N MET A 43 -1.06 -14.78 -10.03
CA MET A 43 -1.26 -15.22 -8.65
C MET A 43 -2.70 -14.99 -8.18
N LEU A 44 -3.33 -13.87 -8.54
CA LEU A 44 -4.75 -13.62 -8.29
C LEU A 44 -5.63 -14.71 -8.91
N GLN A 45 -5.38 -15.04 -10.19
CA GLN A 45 -6.13 -16.10 -10.88
C GLN A 45 -5.97 -17.46 -10.21
N LYS A 46 -4.74 -17.82 -9.79
CA LYS A 46 -4.47 -19.06 -9.04
C LYS A 46 -5.25 -19.08 -7.73
N PHE A 47 -5.24 -17.99 -6.96
CA PHE A 47 -6.00 -17.89 -5.72
C PHE A 47 -7.49 -18.06 -5.96
N ASN A 48 -8.08 -17.28 -6.86
CA ASN A 48 -9.51 -17.33 -7.18
C ASN A 48 -9.94 -18.73 -7.63
N THR A 49 -9.13 -19.41 -8.44
CA THR A 49 -9.39 -20.80 -8.86
C THR A 49 -9.43 -21.77 -7.68
N MET A 50 -8.46 -21.67 -6.77
CA MET A 50 -8.42 -22.52 -5.57
C MET A 50 -9.55 -22.21 -4.59
N ALA A 51 -9.93 -20.94 -4.46
CA ALA A 51 -11.05 -20.49 -3.64
C ALA A 51 -12.37 -21.04 -4.18
N ALA A 52 -12.60 -20.91 -5.49
CA ALA A 52 -13.79 -21.44 -6.17
C ALA A 52 -13.90 -22.96 -6.03
N ALA A 53 -12.79 -23.70 -6.16
CA ALA A 53 -12.76 -25.15 -5.96
C ALA A 53 -13.16 -25.58 -4.53
N LYS A 54 -13.02 -24.68 -3.55
CA LYS A 54 -13.47 -24.88 -2.15
C LYS A 54 -14.87 -24.32 -1.88
N GLY A 55 -15.58 -23.84 -2.91
CA GLY A 55 -16.93 -23.28 -2.79
C GLY A 55 -16.98 -21.80 -2.40
N TYR A 56 -15.84 -21.10 -2.39
CA TYR A 56 -15.83 -19.65 -2.17
C TYR A 56 -16.01 -18.90 -3.50
N ALA A 57 -17.19 -18.32 -3.70
CA ALA A 57 -17.48 -17.45 -4.84
C ALA A 57 -16.93 -16.02 -4.60
N VAL A 58 -15.61 -15.91 -4.44
CA VAL A 58 -14.92 -14.64 -4.20
C VAL A 58 -14.02 -14.29 -5.38
N ASP A 59 -14.07 -13.04 -5.82
CA ASP A 59 -13.03 -12.44 -6.65
C ASP A 59 -12.14 -11.57 -5.77
N LEU A 60 -10.94 -12.07 -5.45
CA LEU A 60 -10.01 -11.35 -4.59
C LEU A 60 -9.62 -9.98 -5.16
N ASN A 61 -9.54 -9.85 -6.48
CA ASN A 61 -9.19 -8.59 -7.13
C ASN A 61 -10.25 -7.49 -6.86
N ALA A 62 -11.52 -7.87 -6.72
CA ALA A 62 -12.60 -6.95 -6.39
C ALA A 62 -12.62 -6.53 -4.91
N LEU A 63 -11.89 -7.24 -4.03
CA LEU A 63 -11.85 -6.96 -2.60
C LEU A 63 -10.65 -6.12 -2.18
N LEU A 64 -9.58 -6.14 -2.97
CA LEU A 64 -8.33 -5.45 -2.67
C LEU A 64 -8.42 -3.95 -3.05
N PRO A 65 -7.65 -3.08 -2.37
CA PRO A 65 -7.52 -1.68 -2.75
C PRO A 65 -6.80 -1.52 -4.08
N GLU A 66 -7.09 -0.43 -4.80
CA GLU A 66 -6.31 -0.07 -5.98
C GLU A 66 -4.87 0.28 -5.56
N VAL A 67 -3.89 -0.19 -6.34
CA VAL A 67 -2.48 0.07 -6.09
C VAL A 67 -2.04 1.29 -6.89
N LEU A 68 -1.45 2.27 -6.20
CA LEU A 68 -0.92 3.48 -6.80
C LEU A 68 0.60 3.59 -6.59
N PRO A 69 1.35 4.22 -7.51
CA PRO A 69 2.76 4.51 -7.30
C PRO A 69 2.98 5.40 -6.07
N ALA A 70 4.08 5.15 -5.35
CA ALA A 70 4.48 5.97 -4.21
C ALA A 70 4.55 7.45 -4.60
N GLY A 71 3.90 8.32 -3.82
CA GLY A 71 3.89 9.77 -4.06
C GLY A 71 2.98 10.24 -5.21
N ALA A 72 2.21 9.36 -5.84
CA ALA A 72 1.17 9.76 -6.81
C ALA A 72 0.08 10.62 -6.15
N ASP A 73 -0.82 11.18 -6.95
CA ASP A 73 -2.06 11.77 -6.43
C ASP A 73 -2.99 10.66 -5.93
N ALA A 74 -3.53 10.83 -4.71
CA ALA A 74 -4.48 9.89 -4.11
C ALA A 74 -5.69 10.62 -3.50
N GLY A 75 -6.06 11.74 -4.11
CA GLY A 75 -7.16 12.59 -3.66
C GLY A 75 -6.73 13.70 -2.70
N THR A 76 -7.74 14.30 -2.09
CA THR A 76 -7.57 15.45 -1.20
C THR A 76 -8.26 15.22 0.13
N LEU A 77 -7.77 15.89 1.18
CA LEU A 77 -8.37 15.85 2.50
C LEU A 77 -9.79 16.41 2.42
N THR A 78 -10.78 15.57 2.70
CA THR A 78 -12.19 16.00 2.72
C THR A 78 -12.51 16.82 3.96
N GLU A 79 -13.61 17.57 3.97
CA GLU A 79 -14.08 18.25 5.17
C GLU A 79 -14.37 17.28 6.32
N ALA A 80 -14.97 16.12 6.00
CA ALA A 80 -15.21 15.06 6.98
C ALA A 80 -13.88 14.52 7.52
N GLY A 81 -12.92 14.24 6.63
CA GLY A 81 -11.57 13.80 6.99
C GLY A 81 -10.83 14.80 7.88
N ALA A 82 -10.87 16.08 7.56
CA ALA A 82 -10.26 17.14 8.37
C ALA A 82 -10.83 17.17 9.79
N ARG A 83 -12.15 16.99 9.95
CA ARG A 83 -12.82 16.92 11.26
C ARG A 83 -12.45 15.68 12.07
N LEU A 84 -12.08 14.57 11.41
CA LEU A 84 -11.56 13.38 12.10
C LEU A 84 -10.17 13.63 12.70
N LEU A 85 -9.33 14.42 12.03
CA LEU A 85 -7.98 14.76 12.48
C LEU A 85 -7.97 15.91 13.50
N ASP A 86 -8.81 16.91 13.28
CA ASP A 86 -8.92 18.10 14.13
C ASP A 86 -10.39 18.44 14.40
N PRO A 87 -10.96 17.94 15.52
CA PRO A 87 -12.32 18.26 15.93
C PRO A 87 -12.56 19.75 16.23
N THR A 88 -11.51 20.55 16.43
CA THR A 88 -11.63 21.99 16.70
C THR A 88 -11.87 22.83 15.43
N GLY A 89 -11.59 22.26 14.26
CA GLY A 89 -11.90 22.87 12.97
C GLY A 89 -10.87 23.90 12.47
N ASN A 90 -9.63 23.87 12.97
CA ASN A 90 -8.55 24.71 12.47
C ASN A 90 -7.90 24.13 11.20
N LEU A 91 -7.91 22.80 11.06
CA LEU A 91 -7.42 22.13 9.86
C LEU A 91 -8.39 22.30 8.69
N GLN A 92 -7.89 22.87 7.59
CA GLN A 92 -8.67 23.06 6.36
C GLN A 92 -8.63 21.82 5.47
N ALA A 93 -9.75 21.54 4.81
CA ALA A 93 -9.85 20.56 3.74
C ALA A 93 -9.08 21.01 2.47
N GLY A 94 -8.98 20.12 1.49
CA GLY A 94 -8.37 20.41 0.19
C GLY A 94 -6.85 20.19 0.12
N ILE A 95 -6.22 19.73 1.21
CA ILE A 95 -4.80 19.35 1.22
C ILE A 95 -4.62 18.13 0.30
N PRO A 96 -3.69 18.12 -0.65
CA PRO A 96 -3.41 16.95 -1.47
C PRO A 96 -2.76 15.85 -0.64
N LEU A 97 -3.21 14.60 -0.84
CA LEU A 97 -2.66 13.42 -0.20
C LEU A 97 -2.08 12.46 -1.25
N CYS A 98 -0.97 11.83 -0.91
CA CYS A 98 -0.41 10.70 -1.66
C CYS A 98 -0.93 9.36 -1.11
N PRO A 99 -0.76 8.24 -1.83
CA PRO A 99 -1.19 6.93 -1.34
C PRO A 99 -0.51 6.60 -0.01
N PRO A 100 -1.21 5.93 0.92
CA PRO A 100 -0.61 5.49 2.17
C PRO A 100 0.42 4.39 1.89
N GLU A 101 1.57 4.46 2.56
CA GLU A 101 2.72 3.57 2.33
C GLU A 101 3.14 2.81 3.59
N GLY A 102 3.85 1.71 3.38
CA GLY A 102 4.45 0.91 4.46
C GLY A 102 5.57 1.66 5.18
N ASP A 103 5.79 1.33 6.45
CA ASP A 103 6.79 1.97 7.31
C ASP A 103 8.23 1.80 6.80
N ALA A 104 8.59 0.60 6.37
CA ALA A 104 9.93 0.27 5.91
C ALA A 104 10.30 1.04 4.64
N GLY A 105 9.40 1.05 3.64
CA GLY A 105 9.58 1.82 2.40
C GLY A 105 9.66 3.32 2.64
N THR A 106 8.82 3.84 3.54
CA THR A 106 8.85 5.25 3.96
C THR A 106 10.18 5.59 4.64
N GLY A 107 10.69 4.70 5.50
CA GLY A 107 12.01 4.85 6.13
C GLY A 107 13.15 4.88 5.11
N MET A 108 13.11 4.03 4.08
CA MET A 108 14.10 4.05 3.00
C MET A 108 14.09 5.35 2.21
N ALA A 109 12.90 5.90 1.91
CA ALA A 109 12.77 7.20 1.26
C ALA A 109 13.36 8.32 2.14
N ALA A 110 13.05 8.31 3.43
CA ALA A 110 13.57 9.29 4.39
C ALA A 110 15.11 9.24 4.54
N THR A 111 15.72 8.05 4.43
CA THR A 111 17.18 7.88 4.47
C THR A 111 17.84 7.92 3.09
N ASN A 112 17.11 8.32 2.04
CA ASN A 112 17.59 8.33 0.65
C ASN A 112 18.24 7.00 0.20
N SER A 113 17.73 5.88 0.69
CA SER A 113 18.22 4.52 0.42
C SER A 113 17.35 3.86 -0.66
N VAL A 114 17.15 4.56 -1.78
CA VAL A 114 16.17 4.22 -2.83
C VAL A 114 16.80 3.75 -4.14
N ALA A 115 18.11 3.89 -4.29
CA ALA A 115 18.81 3.46 -5.51
C ALA A 115 19.07 1.95 -5.50
N PRO A 116 19.08 1.28 -6.67
CA PRO A 116 19.47 -0.12 -6.76
C PRO A 116 20.80 -0.39 -6.06
N ARG A 117 20.88 -1.54 -5.37
CA ARG A 117 22.05 -1.98 -4.59
C ARG A 117 22.37 -1.09 -3.38
N THR A 118 21.44 -0.23 -2.97
CA THR A 118 21.50 0.47 -1.68
C THR A 118 20.52 -0.15 -0.69
N GLY A 119 20.68 0.18 0.58
CA GLY A 119 19.80 -0.30 1.63
C GLY A 119 20.04 0.45 2.92
N ASN A 120 19.13 0.27 3.88
CA ASN A 120 19.28 0.76 5.23
C ASN A 120 19.12 -0.39 6.23
N VAL A 121 19.71 -0.19 7.41
CA VAL A 121 19.55 -1.10 8.55
C VAL A 121 18.93 -0.29 9.67
N SER A 122 17.77 -0.72 10.15
CA SER A 122 17.19 -0.20 11.38
C SER A 122 17.76 -1.00 12.55
N ALA A 123 18.55 -0.34 13.40
CA ALA A 123 19.14 -0.92 14.60
C ALA A 123 18.31 -0.59 15.85
N GLY A 124 16.97 -0.65 15.73
CA GLY A 124 16.05 -0.49 16.85
C GLY A 124 15.90 -1.79 17.64
N THR A 125 14.86 -1.84 18.49
CA THR A 125 14.46 -3.06 19.23
C THR A 125 14.13 -4.24 18.32
N SER A 126 13.79 -3.99 17.06
CA SER A 126 13.73 -4.97 15.98
C SER A 126 14.75 -4.61 14.91
N ILE A 127 15.68 -5.51 14.64
CA ILE A 127 16.69 -5.33 13.59
C ILE A 127 16.12 -5.84 12.28
N PHE A 128 16.05 -4.95 11.28
CA PHE A 128 15.71 -5.33 9.91
C PHE A 128 16.60 -4.57 8.91
N ALA A 129 16.86 -5.22 7.79
CA ALA A 129 17.60 -4.67 6.67
C ALA A 129 16.69 -4.63 5.45
N MET A 130 16.60 -3.46 4.82
CA MET A 130 15.91 -3.30 3.55
C MET A 130 16.95 -3.03 2.48
N VAL A 131 16.93 -3.81 1.40
CA VAL A 131 17.90 -3.71 0.30
C VAL A 131 17.13 -3.57 -1.00
N VAL A 132 17.43 -2.51 -1.76
CA VAL A 132 16.88 -2.31 -3.10
C VAL A 132 17.62 -3.22 -4.07
N LEU A 133 16.93 -4.24 -4.57
CA LEU A 133 17.50 -5.14 -5.56
C LEU A 133 17.43 -4.53 -6.96
N GLU A 134 18.40 -4.86 -7.81
CA GLU A 134 18.37 -4.49 -9.23
C GLU A 134 17.31 -5.29 -10.02
N LYS A 135 16.98 -6.49 -9.52
CA LYS A 135 16.08 -7.46 -10.17
C LYS A 135 15.29 -8.21 -9.11
N ALA A 136 14.13 -8.73 -9.49
CA ALA A 136 13.34 -9.62 -8.63
C ALA A 136 14.19 -10.82 -8.16
N LEU A 137 13.99 -11.21 -6.90
CA LEU A 137 14.69 -12.35 -6.31
C LEU A 137 14.23 -13.64 -6.99
N SER A 138 15.18 -14.44 -7.50
CA SER A 138 14.89 -15.66 -8.27
C SER A 138 15.28 -16.96 -7.56
N LYS A 139 16.08 -16.87 -6.50
CA LYS A 139 16.55 -17.98 -5.66
C LYS A 139 16.77 -17.46 -4.24
N VAL A 140 16.53 -18.32 -3.25
CA VAL A 140 16.79 -18.07 -1.83
C VAL A 140 17.70 -19.17 -1.31
#